data_AF-A0A725JPJ8-F1
#
_entry.id   AF-A0A725JPJ8-F1
#
_cell.length_a   1.000
_cell.length_b   1.000
_cell.length_c   1.000
_cell.angle_alpha   90.00
_cell.angle_beta   90.00
_cell.angle_gamma   90.00
#
_symmetry.space_group_name_H-M   'P 1'
#
loop_
_entity.id
_entity.type
_entity.pdbx_description
1 polymer ?
#
loop_
_entity_poly.entity_id
_entity_poly.type
_entity_poly.pdbx_seq_one_letter_code
_entity_poly.pdbx_strand_id
1 'polypeptide(L)'
;SPEGYLEFSIEAPPPPSHVDIEQGFFAVTMIPRLAAITNVSTQFDFWTSGEAKLPDTSTSTVEGNASREGVGTTWTSNQLQAGHTYYWYIRTINAFGASAFVEVPALCSMDTGELMDLIDDGIQKSDAFQNVKDGVDTNLEGIMENSLANHGTVEHQYQQYGEVRADILVVKTTVATAEQGLADLSTYVQAQIGPEGSLTSAVNQKMTAEVNSDGTAKASYTLNMGVVRNGVKYNTGFGMSIEPSGNSYKSTVVFAADQFGIYSGSDPGNYTAAFFVYNGQVFIRDALIQDGSISNAKIGNYIQSNNFVSGSTGWRIDKNGNAELHGKLYADSGQFAFNGENNTVVINGSGVTVNLPGGGRVVVGRW
;
A
#
# COMPACT_ATOMS: atom_id res chain seq x y z
N SER A 1 -45.82 -23.78 -49.18
CA SER A 1 -45.09 -22.90 -48.25
C SER A 1 -44.15 -23.79 -47.46
N PRO A 2 -42.82 -23.63 -47.51
CA PRO A 2 -41.96 -24.33 -46.58
C PRO A 2 -42.10 -23.66 -45.21
N GLU A 3 -42.44 -24.44 -44.19
CA GLU A 3 -42.53 -23.96 -42.81
C GLU A 3 -41.13 -23.55 -42.35
N GLY A 4 -40.98 -22.28 -41.94
CA GLY A 4 -39.75 -21.81 -41.33
C GLY A 4 -39.61 -22.41 -39.95
N TYR A 5 -38.66 -23.33 -39.79
CA TYR A 5 -38.23 -23.83 -38.49
C TYR A 5 -37.56 -22.68 -37.73
N LEU A 6 -38.14 -22.26 -36.61
CA LEU A 6 -37.52 -21.33 -35.67
C LEU A 6 -37.17 -22.13 -34.41
N GLU A 7 -35.90 -22.51 -34.26
CA GLU A 7 -35.43 -23.14 -33.02
C GLU A 7 -35.36 -22.07 -31.92
N PHE A 8 -36.18 -22.25 -30.87
CA PHE A 8 -36.14 -21.45 -29.66
C PHE A 8 -35.61 -22.34 -28.53
N SER A 9 -34.38 -22.08 -28.06
CA SER A 9 -33.79 -22.82 -26.94
C SER A 9 -34.30 -22.24 -25.62
N ILE A 10 -35.01 -23.06 -24.84
CA ILE A 10 -35.61 -22.75 -23.53
C ILE A 10 -34.87 -23.46 -22.38
N GLU A 11 -33.57 -23.69 -22.54
CA GLU A 11 -32.78 -24.45 -21.57
C GLU A 11 -32.00 -23.54 -20.60
N ALA A 12 -31.66 -24.10 -19.45
CA ALA A 12 -30.72 -23.46 -18.54
C ALA A 12 -29.38 -23.21 -19.26
N PRO A 13 -28.72 -22.08 -18.99
CA PRO A 13 -27.51 -21.72 -19.72
C PRO A 13 -26.35 -22.65 -19.36
N PRO A 14 -25.35 -22.81 -20.25
CA PRO A 14 -24.12 -23.52 -19.90
C PRO A 14 -23.32 -22.74 -18.84
N PRO A 15 -22.50 -23.42 -18.02
CA PRO A 15 -21.62 -22.76 -17.08
C PRO A 15 -20.56 -21.89 -17.78
N PRO A 16 -19.94 -20.93 -17.07
CA PRO A 16 -18.80 -20.18 -17.59
C PRO A 16 -17.71 -21.12 -18.10
N SER A 17 -17.14 -20.83 -19.27
CA SER A 17 -16.08 -21.64 -19.87
C SER A 17 -14.72 -21.38 -19.22
N HIS A 18 -14.48 -20.13 -18.83
CA HIS A 18 -13.36 -19.67 -18.03
C HIS A 18 -13.74 -18.33 -17.40
N VAL A 19 -12.91 -17.87 -16.47
CA VAL A 19 -13.05 -16.56 -15.83
C VAL A 19 -11.68 -15.89 -15.91
N ASP A 20 -11.62 -14.77 -16.61
CA ASP A 20 -10.42 -13.93 -16.59
C ASP A 20 -10.36 -13.24 -15.22
N ILE A 21 -9.18 -13.25 -14.60
CA ILE A 21 -8.91 -12.55 -13.34
C ILE A 21 -8.00 -11.39 -13.67
N GLU A 22 -8.52 -10.18 -13.49
CA GLU A 22 -7.73 -8.96 -13.53
C GLU A 22 -7.37 -8.57 -12.09
N GLN A 23 -6.07 -8.38 -11.84
CA GLN A 23 -5.61 -7.94 -10.54
C GLN A 23 -5.92 -6.46 -10.33
N GLY A 24 -6.49 -6.16 -9.18
CA GLY A 24 -6.67 -4.80 -8.68
C GLY A 24 -5.94 -4.61 -7.35
N PHE A 25 -5.91 -3.38 -6.86
CA PHE A 25 -5.24 -3.05 -5.61
C PHE A 25 -6.06 -3.48 -4.40
N PHE A 26 -5.53 -4.44 -3.65
CA PHE A 26 -6.28 -5.20 -2.63
C PHE A 26 -7.63 -5.67 -3.20
N ALA A 27 -7.64 -6.01 -4.50
CA ALA A 27 -8.87 -6.28 -5.22
C ALA A 27 -8.61 -7.29 -6.33
N VAL A 28 -9.65 -8.01 -6.71
CA VAL A 28 -9.63 -8.87 -7.90
C VAL A 28 -10.93 -8.66 -8.65
N THR A 29 -10.82 -8.49 -9.97
CA THR A 29 -11.98 -8.40 -10.85
C THR A 29 -12.11 -9.70 -11.62
N MET A 30 -13.27 -10.34 -11.49
CA MET A 30 -13.61 -11.55 -12.21
C MET A 30 -14.47 -11.22 -13.42
N ILE A 31 -14.05 -11.71 -14.58
CA ILE A 31 -14.72 -11.49 -15.87
C ILE A 31 -15.04 -12.86 -16.47
N PRO A 32 -16.24 -13.43 -16.18
CA PRO A 32 -16.64 -14.72 -16.71
C PRO A 32 -16.88 -14.68 -18.23
N ARG A 33 -16.47 -15.74 -18.93
CA ARG A 33 -16.60 -15.86 -20.39
C ARG A 33 -17.36 -17.12 -20.78
N LEU A 34 -18.27 -17.00 -21.75
CA LEU A 34 -18.99 -18.14 -22.33
C LEU A 34 -18.29 -18.60 -23.61
N ALA A 35 -18.31 -19.92 -23.86
CA ALA A 35 -17.71 -20.51 -25.07
C ALA A 35 -18.50 -20.20 -26.35
N ALA A 36 -19.77 -19.81 -26.24
CA ALA A 36 -20.64 -19.49 -27.35
C ALA A 36 -21.45 -18.22 -27.06
N ILE A 37 -21.79 -17.47 -28.12
CA ILE A 37 -22.68 -16.31 -28.03
C ILE A 37 -24.10 -16.84 -27.78
N THR A 38 -24.67 -16.53 -26.61
CA THR A 38 -26.04 -16.93 -26.27
C THR A 38 -27.05 -15.90 -26.77
N ASN A 39 -28.15 -16.34 -27.38
CA ASN A 39 -29.19 -15.47 -27.95
C ASN A 39 -30.13 -14.81 -26.92
N VAL A 40 -29.87 -15.02 -25.63
CA VAL A 40 -30.67 -14.51 -24.51
C VAL A 40 -29.78 -13.70 -23.56
N SER A 41 -30.37 -12.74 -22.84
CA SER A 41 -29.68 -11.93 -21.83
C SER A 41 -29.12 -12.82 -20.72
N THR A 42 -27.84 -13.19 -20.81
CA THR A 42 -27.12 -13.99 -19.82
C THR A 42 -26.38 -13.07 -18.85
N GLN A 43 -26.53 -13.36 -17.55
CA GLN A 43 -25.77 -12.71 -16.48
C GLN A 43 -25.04 -13.77 -15.65
N PHE A 44 -24.13 -13.35 -14.79
CA PHE A 44 -23.41 -14.24 -13.89
C PHE A 44 -23.78 -13.96 -12.43
N ASP A 45 -23.98 -15.02 -11.66
CA ASP A 45 -24.28 -14.99 -10.24
C ASP A 45 -23.00 -15.33 -9.46
N PHE A 46 -22.54 -14.42 -8.62
CA PHE A 46 -21.24 -14.47 -7.94
C PHE A 46 -21.40 -14.83 -6.46
N TRP A 47 -20.62 -15.82 -6.02
CA TRP A 47 -20.59 -16.30 -4.65
C TRP A 47 -19.13 -16.44 -4.18
N THR A 48 -18.88 -16.26 -2.89
CA THR A 48 -17.53 -16.39 -2.29
C THR A 48 -17.57 -17.11 -0.95
N SER A 49 -16.57 -17.95 -0.69
CA SER A 49 -16.32 -18.55 0.63
C SER A 49 -15.13 -17.92 1.36
N GLY A 50 -14.63 -16.77 0.88
CA GLY A 50 -13.43 -16.14 1.39
C GLY A 50 -12.19 -16.99 1.10
N GLU A 51 -11.31 -17.18 2.09
CA GLU A 51 -10.06 -17.93 1.93
C GLU A 51 -10.23 -19.45 2.12
N ALA A 52 -11.40 -19.90 2.57
CA ALA A 52 -11.69 -21.30 2.81
C ALA A 52 -12.26 -21.97 1.57
N LYS A 53 -11.50 -22.88 0.95
CA LYS A 53 -11.98 -23.69 -0.16
C LYS A 53 -13.12 -24.62 0.26
N LEU A 54 -14.21 -24.64 -0.49
CA LEU A 54 -15.31 -25.61 -0.31
C LEU A 54 -14.93 -27.00 -0.86
N PRO A 55 -15.53 -28.08 -0.33
CA PRO A 55 -15.22 -29.45 -0.74
C PRO A 55 -15.64 -29.78 -2.19
N ASP A 56 -16.70 -29.14 -2.69
CA ASP A 56 -17.20 -29.29 -4.06
C ASP A 56 -17.98 -28.05 -4.53
N THR A 57 -18.35 -28.04 -5.81
CA THR A 57 -19.11 -26.96 -6.46
C THR A 57 -20.60 -27.26 -6.64
N SER A 58 -21.15 -28.23 -5.90
CA SER A 58 -22.58 -28.52 -6.01
C SER A 58 -23.42 -27.36 -5.47
N THR A 59 -24.62 -27.16 -6.04
CA THR A 59 -25.51 -26.04 -5.65
C THR A 59 -25.80 -26.04 -4.15
N SER A 60 -26.04 -27.21 -3.55
CA SER A 60 -26.33 -27.31 -2.11
C SER A 60 -25.13 -26.92 -1.24
N THR A 61 -23.91 -27.26 -1.66
CA THR A 61 -22.69 -26.92 -0.91
C THR A 61 -22.40 -25.42 -1.00
N VAL A 62 -22.43 -24.85 -2.20
CA VAL A 62 -22.14 -23.43 -2.43
C VAL A 62 -23.21 -22.56 -1.76
N GLU A 63 -24.49 -22.81 -2.00
CA GLU A 63 -25.57 -21.98 -1.43
C GLU A 63 -25.69 -22.11 0.10
N GLY A 64 -25.17 -23.20 0.68
CA GLY A 64 -25.16 -23.43 2.12
C GLY A 64 -23.93 -22.90 2.87
N ASN A 65 -22.79 -22.71 2.20
CA ASN A 65 -21.50 -22.40 2.84
C ASN A 65 -20.76 -21.18 2.24
N ALA A 66 -21.20 -20.66 1.09
CA ALA A 66 -20.68 -19.42 0.51
C ALA A 66 -21.69 -18.27 0.72
N SER A 67 -21.18 -17.04 0.65
CA SER A 67 -21.99 -15.82 0.67
C SER A 67 -22.27 -15.39 -0.77
N ARG A 68 -23.52 -15.02 -1.05
CA ARG A 68 -23.94 -14.51 -2.36
C ARG A 68 -23.66 -13.01 -2.44
N GLU A 69 -22.84 -12.62 -3.40
CA GLU A 69 -22.40 -11.23 -3.55
C GLU A 69 -23.32 -10.44 -4.48
N GLY A 70 -23.74 -11.05 -5.60
CA GLY A 70 -24.67 -10.40 -6.51
C GLY A 70 -24.68 -10.98 -7.92
N VAL A 71 -25.34 -10.26 -8.82
CA VAL A 71 -25.47 -10.62 -10.23
C VAL A 71 -24.89 -9.50 -11.09
N GLY A 72 -24.10 -9.85 -12.09
CA GLY A 72 -23.51 -8.89 -13.02
C GLY A 72 -22.82 -9.56 -14.21
N THR A 73 -22.16 -8.77 -15.04
CA THR A 73 -21.28 -9.26 -16.11
C THR A 73 -19.84 -9.43 -15.63
N THR A 74 -19.46 -8.73 -14.58
CA THR A 74 -18.17 -8.79 -13.87
C THR A 74 -18.41 -8.54 -12.39
N TRP A 75 -17.44 -8.89 -11.55
CA TRP A 75 -17.48 -8.58 -10.13
C TRP A 75 -16.10 -8.18 -9.62
N THR A 76 -16.01 -7.06 -8.91
CA THR A 76 -14.77 -6.61 -8.26
C THR A 76 -14.92 -6.79 -6.76
N SER A 77 -14.06 -7.62 -6.18
CA SER A 77 -13.92 -7.72 -4.73
C SER A 77 -12.79 -6.81 -4.28
N ASN A 78 -12.98 -6.05 -3.20
CA ASN A 78 -12.03 -5.06 -2.68
C ASN A 78 -11.61 -5.42 -1.25
N GLN A 79 -10.58 -4.75 -0.73
CA GLN A 79 -10.04 -4.95 0.63
C GLN A 79 -9.50 -6.36 0.90
N LEU A 80 -9.04 -7.06 -0.15
CA LEU A 80 -8.42 -8.38 -0.06
C LEU A 80 -6.98 -8.30 0.44
N GLN A 81 -6.50 -9.33 1.12
CA GLN A 81 -5.11 -9.38 1.59
C GLN A 81 -4.17 -9.86 0.48
N ALA A 82 -3.04 -9.15 0.29
CA ALA A 82 -2.02 -9.51 -0.68
C ALA A 82 -1.38 -10.87 -0.32
N GLY A 83 -1.22 -11.75 -1.32
CA GLY A 83 -0.67 -13.10 -1.14
C GLY A 83 -1.68 -14.15 -0.69
N HIS A 84 -2.94 -13.77 -0.44
CA HIS A 84 -4.01 -14.68 -0.07
C HIS A 84 -4.84 -15.10 -1.29
N THR A 85 -5.37 -16.32 -1.26
CA THR A 85 -6.25 -16.85 -2.31
C THR A 85 -7.69 -16.85 -1.81
N TYR A 86 -8.57 -16.19 -2.55
CA TYR A 86 -10.00 -16.13 -2.27
C TYR A 86 -10.75 -17.03 -3.26
N TYR A 87 -11.63 -17.89 -2.76
CA TYR A 87 -12.36 -18.87 -3.56
C TYR A 87 -13.74 -18.33 -3.95
N TRP A 88 -13.93 -18.21 -5.25
CA TRP A 88 -15.18 -17.74 -5.85
C TRP A 88 -15.90 -18.88 -6.58
N TYR A 89 -17.23 -18.83 -6.53
CA TYR A 89 -18.11 -19.79 -7.19
C TYR A 89 -19.06 -19.01 -8.09
N ILE A 90 -18.91 -19.19 -9.40
CA ILE A 90 -19.64 -18.39 -10.39
C ILE A 90 -20.47 -19.31 -11.28
N ARG A 91 -21.71 -18.93 -11.54
CA ARG A 91 -22.60 -19.63 -12.47
C ARG A 91 -23.28 -18.65 -13.42
N THR A 92 -23.66 -19.14 -14.59
CA THR A 92 -24.45 -18.37 -15.56
C THR A 92 -25.93 -18.48 -15.20
N ILE A 93 -26.68 -17.39 -15.35
CA ILE A 93 -28.13 -17.36 -15.17
C ILE A 93 -28.80 -16.71 -16.39
N ASN A 94 -30.00 -17.17 -16.73
CA ASN A 94 -30.90 -16.56 -17.70
C ASN A 94 -32.35 -16.61 -17.18
N ALA A 95 -33.33 -16.20 -17.98
CA ALA A 95 -34.75 -16.23 -17.60
C ALA A 95 -35.32 -17.64 -17.34
N PHE A 96 -34.61 -18.69 -17.77
CA PHE A 96 -35.07 -20.09 -17.74
C PHE A 96 -34.37 -20.94 -16.68
N GLY A 97 -33.26 -20.48 -16.10
CA GLY A 97 -32.56 -21.19 -15.03
C GLY A 97 -31.12 -20.76 -14.81
N ALA A 98 -30.40 -21.56 -14.01
CA ALA A 98 -29.01 -21.36 -13.65
C ALA A 98 -28.17 -22.58 -14.04
N SER A 99 -26.91 -22.35 -14.41
CA SER A 99 -25.94 -23.40 -14.66
C SER A 99 -25.40 -24.00 -13.35
N ALA A 100 -24.57 -25.04 -13.48
CA ALA A 100 -23.67 -25.46 -12.39
C ALA A 100 -22.65 -24.35 -12.06
N PHE A 101 -22.10 -24.39 -10.84
CA PHE A 101 -21.02 -23.49 -10.40
C PHE A 101 -19.65 -23.93 -10.93
N VAL A 102 -18.81 -22.94 -11.20
CA VAL A 102 -17.38 -23.09 -11.47
C VAL A 102 -16.60 -22.46 -10.32
N GLU A 103 -15.63 -23.20 -9.77
CA GLU A 103 -14.68 -22.66 -8.77
C GLU A 103 -13.61 -21.82 -9.47
N VAL A 104 -13.34 -20.65 -8.91
CA VAL A 104 -12.35 -19.69 -9.37
C VAL A 104 -11.47 -19.31 -8.19
N PRO A 105 -10.27 -19.91 -8.04
CA PRO A 105 -9.31 -19.47 -7.05
C PRO A 105 -8.67 -18.16 -7.52
N ALA A 106 -8.98 -17.06 -6.83
CA ALA A 106 -8.42 -15.74 -7.11
C ALA A 106 -7.32 -15.41 -6.09
N LEU A 107 -6.06 -15.64 -6.48
CA LEU A 107 -4.91 -15.16 -5.73
C LEU A 107 -4.84 -13.64 -5.87
N CYS A 108 -4.92 -12.89 -4.77
CA CYS A 108 -4.61 -11.47 -4.81
C CYS A 108 -3.08 -11.31 -4.83
N SER A 109 -2.48 -11.21 -6.02
CA SER A 109 -1.03 -10.98 -6.18
C SER A 109 -0.76 -9.51 -6.49
N MET A 110 0.30 -8.95 -5.92
CA MET A 110 0.73 -7.57 -6.20
C MET A 110 2.18 -7.54 -6.67
N ASP A 111 2.45 -6.78 -7.74
CA ASP A 111 3.79 -6.25 -7.99
C ASP A 111 3.99 -5.03 -7.10
N THR A 112 5.02 -5.07 -6.25
CA THR A 112 5.36 -3.99 -5.33
C THR A 112 5.73 -2.69 -6.03
N GLY A 113 6.17 -2.73 -7.30
CA GLY A 113 6.55 -1.54 -8.07
C GLY A 113 5.35 -0.64 -8.38
N GLU A 114 4.31 -1.20 -8.99
CA GLU A 114 3.09 -0.46 -9.36
C GLU A 114 2.27 -0.01 -8.14
N LEU A 115 2.42 -0.72 -7.00
CA LEU A 115 1.78 -0.37 -5.74
C LEU A 115 2.30 0.92 -5.13
N MET A 116 3.60 1.21 -5.27
CA MET A 116 4.17 2.43 -4.71
C MET A 116 3.58 3.66 -5.40
N ASP A 117 3.50 3.64 -6.73
CA ASP A 117 2.98 4.76 -7.51
C ASP A 117 1.49 5.00 -7.24
N LEU A 118 0.69 3.94 -7.06
CA LEU A 118 -0.72 4.12 -6.68
C LEU A 118 -0.87 4.63 -5.24
N ILE A 119 -0.12 4.09 -4.28
CA ILE A 119 -0.18 4.58 -2.90
C ILE A 119 0.21 6.05 -2.87
N ASP A 120 1.26 6.43 -3.59
CA ASP A 120 1.68 7.81 -3.74
C ASP A 120 0.58 8.66 -4.39
N ASP A 121 -0.02 8.25 -5.51
CA ASP A 121 -1.16 8.95 -6.12
C ASP A 121 -2.34 9.12 -5.15
N GLY A 122 -2.66 8.07 -4.39
CA GLY A 122 -3.72 8.09 -3.38
C GLY A 122 -3.40 8.98 -2.17
N ILE A 123 -2.13 9.16 -1.82
CA ILE A 123 -1.69 10.15 -0.82
C ILE A 123 -1.72 11.55 -1.42
N GLN A 124 -1.19 11.72 -2.63
CA GLN A 124 -1.15 13.00 -3.31
C GLN A 124 -2.54 13.61 -3.50
N LYS A 125 -3.57 12.79 -3.75
CA LYS A 125 -4.96 13.23 -3.86
C LYS A 125 -5.61 13.62 -2.53
N SER A 126 -5.05 13.24 -1.40
CA SER A 126 -5.62 13.55 -0.08
C SER A 126 -5.54 15.04 0.25
N ASP A 127 -6.48 15.51 1.06
CA ASP A 127 -6.44 16.87 1.58
C ASP A 127 -5.17 17.15 2.39
N ALA A 128 -4.69 16.17 3.17
CA ALA A 128 -3.45 16.31 3.93
C ALA A 128 -2.27 16.66 3.02
N PHE A 129 -2.12 15.96 1.89
CA PHE A 129 -1.02 16.22 0.97
C PHE A 129 -1.21 17.53 0.22
N GLN A 130 -2.42 17.84 -0.27
CA GLN A 130 -2.66 19.08 -1.00
C GLN A 130 -2.39 20.31 -0.14
N ASN A 131 -2.87 20.32 1.11
CA ASN A 131 -2.59 21.45 2.02
C ASN A 131 -1.09 21.57 2.36
N VAL A 132 -0.36 20.46 2.47
CA VAL A 132 1.10 20.48 2.71
C VAL A 132 1.88 20.94 1.47
N LYS A 133 1.44 20.52 0.28
CA LYS A 133 2.07 20.82 -1.01
C LYS A 133 2.12 22.33 -1.30
N ASP A 134 1.09 23.07 -0.90
CA ASP A 134 1.04 24.53 -1.06
C ASP A 134 2.15 25.24 -0.24
N GLY A 135 2.62 24.60 0.83
CA GLY A 135 3.65 25.10 1.72
C GLY A 135 3.20 26.34 2.50
N VAL A 136 4.16 27.16 2.93
CA VAL A 136 3.84 28.36 3.74
C VAL A 136 3.36 29.52 2.87
N ASP A 137 2.18 30.07 3.13
CA ASP A 137 1.71 31.31 2.50
C ASP A 137 2.20 32.52 3.30
N THR A 138 2.83 33.49 2.63
CA THR A 138 3.38 34.72 3.22
C THR A 138 2.62 35.99 2.82
N ASN A 139 1.56 35.86 2.01
CA ASN A 139 0.74 36.99 1.56
C ASN A 139 -0.46 37.20 2.50
N LEU A 140 -0.17 37.69 3.71
CA LEU A 140 -1.17 37.89 4.76
C LEU A 140 -2.28 38.87 4.33
N GLU A 141 -1.94 39.90 3.56
CA GLU A 141 -2.91 40.85 3.03
C GLU A 141 -3.91 40.17 2.10
N GLY A 142 -3.44 39.35 1.15
CA GLY A 142 -4.32 38.59 0.26
C GLY A 142 -5.19 37.58 1.00
N ILE A 143 -4.65 36.93 2.03
CA ILE A 143 -5.41 36.02 2.90
C ILE A 143 -6.53 36.77 3.63
N MET A 144 -6.21 37.92 4.22
CA MET A 144 -7.17 38.75 4.93
C MET A 144 -8.29 39.23 4.01
N GLU A 145 -7.94 39.76 2.83
CA GLU A 145 -8.92 40.23 1.85
C GLU A 145 -9.86 39.10 1.41
N ASN A 146 -9.31 37.94 1.04
CA ASN A 146 -10.10 36.77 0.64
C ASN A 146 -10.98 36.26 1.79
N SER A 147 -10.49 36.26 3.03
CA SER A 147 -11.27 35.84 4.19
C SER A 147 -12.46 36.78 4.42
N LEU A 148 -12.23 38.09 4.39
CA LEU A 148 -13.29 39.08 4.60
C LEU A 148 -14.34 39.02 3.48
N ALA A 149 -13.92 38.74 2.23
CA ALA A 149 -14.83 38.54 1.10
C ALA A 149 -15.72 37.28 1.26
N ASN A 150 -15.22 36.26 1.95
CA ASN A 150 -15.93 35.00 2.19
C ASN A 150 -16.62 34.93 3.56
N HIS A 151 -16.98 36.07 4.15
CA HIS A 151 -17.66 36.18 5.45
C HIS A 151 -16.90 35.57 6.64
N GLY A 152 -15.58 35.43 6.53
CA GLY A 152 -14.71 35.04 7.64
C GLY A 152 -14.46 36.20 8.62
N THR A 153 -14.19 35.85 9.87
CA THR A 153 -13.70 36.80 10.89
C THR A 153 -12.18 36.80 10.90
N VAL A 154 -11.59 37.98 10.86
CA VAL A 154 -10.13 38.17 10.86
C VAL A 154 -9.70 38.94 12.11
N GLU A 155 -8.74 38.38 12.83
CA GLU A 155 -8.01 39.05 13.92
C GLU A 155 -6.55 39.22 13.48
N HIS A 156 -6.10 40.46 13.31
CA HIS A 156 -4.74 40.77 12.87
C HIS A 156 -4.03 41.63 13.90
N GLN A 157 -2.87 41.17 14.36
CA GLN A 157 -1.96 41.92 15.21
C GLN A 157 -0.62 42.02 14.51
N TYR A 158 -0.07 43.23 14.40
CA TYR A 158 1.27 43.42 13.84
C TYR A 158 2.04 44.53 14.56
N GLN A 159 3.35 44.50 14.40
CA GLN A 159 4.26 45.56 14.80
C GLN A 159 5.28 45.79 13.67
N GLN A 160 5.59 47.06 13.40
CA GLN A 160 6.54 47.41 12.34
C GLN A 160 7.54 48.47 12.82
N TYR A 161 8.82 48.25 12.51
CA TYR A 161 9.90 49.20 12.72
C TYR A 161 10.82 49.24 11.50
N GLY A 162 10.67 50.27 10.67
CA GLY A 162 11.35 50.36 9.37
C GLY A 162 10.95 49.19 8.47
N GLU A 163 11.94 48.41 8.04
CA GLU A 163 11.76 47.21 7.19
C GLU A 163 11.49 45.92 7.99
N VAL A 164 11.53 45.98 9.33
CA VAL A 164 11.20 44.84 10.18
C VAL A 164 9.71 44.85 10.48
N ARG A 165 9.04 43.73 10.22
CA ARG A 165 7.61 43.56 10.52
C ARG A 165 7.36 42.17 11.10
N ALA A 166 6.51 42.10 12.11
CA ALA A 166 6.02 40.86 12.69
C ALA A 166 4.50 40.87 12.76
N ASP A 167 3.88 39.76 12.38
CA ASP A 167 2.44 39.63 12.22
C ASP A 167 1.94 38.33 12.85
N ILE A 168 0.76 38.41 13.47
CA ILE A 168 -0.08 37.27 13.84
C ILE A 168 -1.45 37.53 13.23
N LEU A 169 -1.92 36.59 12.43
CA LEU A 169 -3.22 36.64 11.77
C LEU A 169 -4.01 35.39 12.14
N VAL A 170 -5.24 35.55 12.61
CA VAL A 170 -6.17 34.45 12.88
C VAL A 170 -7.41 34.66 12.03
N VAL A 171 -7.75 33.66 11.23
CA VAL A 171 -8.92 33.63 10.36
C VAL A 171 -9.86 32.53 10.85
N LYS A 172 -11.12 32.89 11.07
CA LYS A 172 -12.19 32.00 11.54
C LYS A 172 -13.36 32.05 10.57
N THR A 173 -13.78 30.89 10.07
CA THR A 173 -14.98 30.79 9.23
C THR A 173 -15.89 29.70 9.79
N THR A 174 -17.16 30.02 9.96
CA THR A 174 -18.19 29.05 10.35
C THR A 174 -19.38 29.20 9.44
N VAL A 175 -19.78 28.10 8.81
CA VAL A 175 -20.95 28.06 7.92
C VAL A 175 -21.90 27.00 8.44
N ALA A 176 -23.19 27.33 8.48
CA ALA A 176 -24.26 26.38 8.77
C ALA A 176 -25.41 26.63 7.79
N THR A 177 -25.65 25.68 6.90
CA THR A 177 -26.76 25.69 5.93
C THR A 177 -27.61 24.43 6.09
N ALA A 178 -28.62 24.26 5.26
CA ALA A 178 -29.40 23.02 5.22
C ALA A 178 -28.58 21.81 4.71
N GLU A 179 -27.48 22.07 3.99
CA GLU A 179 -26.69 21.05 3.29
C GLU A 179 -25.31 20.83 3.90
N GLN A 180 -24.78 21.80 4.66
CA GLN A 180 -23.39 21.78 5.13
C GLN A 180 -23.22 22.47 6.50
N GLY A 181 -22.39 21.87 7.35
CA GLY A 181 -21.77 22.50 8.51
C GLY A 181 -20.25 22.55 8.33
N LEU A 182 -19.65 23.74 8.38
CA LEU A 182 -18.21 23.95 8.22
C LEU A 182 -17.67 24.80 9.36
N ALA A 183 -16.52 24.40 9.89
CA ALA A 183 -15.70 25.19 10.80
C ALA A 183 -14.23 25.16 10.33
N ASP A 184 -13.74 26.32 9.91
CA ASP A 184 -12.35 26.54 9.51
C ASP A 184 -11.66 27.51 10.47
N LEU A 185 -10.45 27.15 10.87
CA LEU A 185 -9.56 27.99 11.67
C LEU A 185 -8.17 27.97 11.05
N SER A 186 -7.70 29.14 10.63
CA SER A 186 -6.33 29.32 10.12
C SER A 186 -5.58 30.32 11.00
N THR A 187 -4.37 29.97 11.41
CA THR A 187 -3.46 30.82 12.18
C THR A 187 -2.18 31.01 11.40
N TYR A 188 -1.73 32.25 11.26
CA TYR A 188 -0.50 32.62 10.59
C TYR A 188 0.37 33.42 11.55
N VAL A 189 1.64 33.03 11.64
CA VAL A 189 2.66 33.75 12.41
C VAL A 189 3.79 34.05 11.46
N GLN A 190 4.10 35.33 11.26
CA GLN A 190 5.10 35.77 10.28
C GLN A 190 6.05 36.80 10.90
N ALA A 191 7.31 36.72 10.52
CA ALA A 191 8.30 37.76 10.77
C ALA A 191 9.11 37.99 9.50
N GLN A 192 9.34 39.26 9.15
CA GLN A 192 10.07 39.65 7.95
C GLN A 192 11.04 40.80 8.20
N ILE A 193 12.11 40.83 7.41
CA ILE A 193 13.10 41.90 7.39
C ILE A 193 13.61 42.16 5.97
N GLY A 194 14.03 43.40 5.74
CA GLY A 194 14.63 43.86 4.50
C GLY A 194 13.59 44.40 3.52
N PRO A 195 14.05 44.95 2.38
CA PRO A 195 13.17 45.54 1.39
C PRO A 195 12.12 44.53 0.94
N GLU A 196 10.84 44.91 1.02
CA GLU A 196 9.70 44.08 0.60
C GLU A 196 9.67 42.67 1.23
N GLY A 197 10.24 42.50 2.44
CA GLY A 197 10.27 41.18 3.09
C GLY A 197 11.22 40.19 2.41
N SER A 198 12.36 40.69 1.89
CA SER A 198 13.41 39.87 1.27
C SER A 198 13.84 38.63 2.08
N LEU A 199 13.67 38.67 3.42
CA LEU A 199 13.75 37.53 4.30
C LEU A 199 12.47 37.45 5.15
N THR A 200 11.73 36.36 5.00
CA THR A 200 10.50 36.08 5.74
C THR A 200 10.56 34.69 6.37
N SER A 201 10.17 34.57 7.63
CA SER A 201 9.91 33.30 8.30
C SER A 201 8.43 33.23 8.63
N ALA A 202 7.78 32.11 8.35
CA ALA A 202 6.36 31.96 8.56
C ALA A 202 5.96 30.58 9.08
N VAL A 203 4.87 30.54 9.83
CA VAL A 203 4.20 29.34 10.35
C VAL A 203 2.71 29.49 10.08
N ASN A 204 2.15 28.54 9.34
CA ASN A 204 0.75 28.50 8.96
C ASN A 204 0.13 27.22 9.50
N GLN A 205 -0.89 27.35 10.33
CA GLN A 205 -1.67 26.25 10.86
C GLN A 205 -3.09 26.36 10.35
N LYS A 206 -3.64 25.28 9.80
CA LYS A 206 -5.02 25.21 9.29
C LYS A 206 -5.73 24.00 9.89
N MET A 207 -6.94 24.23 10.37
CA MET A 207 -7.85 23.23 10.89
C MET A 207 -9.18 23.36 10.16
N THR A 208 -9.71 22.25 9.68
CA THR A 208 -11.02 22.18 9.00
C THR A 208 -11.82 21.04 9.59
N ALA A 209 -13.08 21.30 9.93
CA ALA A 209 -14.08 20.30 10.24
C ALA A 209 -15.33 20.58 9.40
N GLU A 210 -15.76 19.58 8.64
CA GLU A 210 -16.86 19.69 7.68
C GLU A 210 -17.80 18.49 7.80
N VAL A 211 -19.10 18.73 7.72
CA VAL A 211 -20.14 17.71 7.61
C VAL A 211 -21.16 18.13 6.56
N ASN A 212 -21.58 17.19 5.74
CA ASN A 212 -22.52 17.41 4.66
C ASN A 212 -23.80 16.59 4.89
N SER A 213 -24.93 17.07 4.36
CA SER A 213 -26.25 16.44 4.53
C SER A 213 -26.37 15.09 3.83
N ASP A 214 -25.46 14.76 2.92
CA ASP A 214 -25.36 13.45 2.27
C ASP A 214 -24.76 12.36 3.19
N GLY A 215 -24.40 12.71 4.43
CA GLY A 215 -23.82 11.82 5.42
C GLY A 215 -22.30 11.73 5.36
N THR A 216 -21.65 12.51 4.50
CA THR A 216 -20.19 12.62 4.46
C THR A 216 -19.67 13.65 5.46
N ALA A 217 -18.44 13.44 5.92
CA ALA A 217 -17.74 14.37 6.78
C ALA A 217 -16.26 14.42 6.41
N LYS A 218 -15.57 15.46 6.87
CA LYS A 218 -14.14 15.62 6.71
C LYS A 218 -13.56 16.30 7.93
N ALA A 219 -12.36 15.89 8.32
CA ALA A 219 -11.56 16.66 9.27
C ALA A 219 -10.11 16.70 8.79
N SER A 220 -9.47 17.86 8.90
CA SER A 220 -8.05 17.98 8.56
C SER A 220 -7.32 18.96 9.45
N TYR A 221 -6.03 18.71 9.63
CA TYR A 221 -5.09 19.55 10.35
C TYR A 221 -3.80 19.63 9.54
N THR A 222 -3.35 20.84 9.24
CA THR A 222 -2.09 21.08 8.52
C THR A 222 -1.25 22.12 9.25
N LEU A 223 0.05 21.88 9.30
CA LEU A 223 1.07 22.80 9.77
C LEU A 223 2.14 22.93 8.68
N ASN A 224 2.24 24.09 8.06
CA ASN A 224 3.31 24.44 7.14
C ASN A 224 4.22 25.47 7.79
N MET A 225 5.52 25.27 7.67
CA MET A 225 6.53 26.19 8.19
C MET A 225 7.53 26.44 7.08
N GLY A 226 8.06 27.66 7.02
CA GLY A 226 9.06 27.94 6.01
C GLY A 226 9.76 29.26 6.15
N VAL A 227 10.81 29.39 5.35
CA VAL A 227 11.59 30.61 5.18
C VAL A 227 11.55 30.98 3.71
N VAL A 228 11.21 32.23 3.41
CA VAL A 228 11.42 32.83 2.10
C VAL A 228 12.66 33.70 2.19
N ARG A 229 13.65 33.43 1.35
CA ARG A 229 14.89 34.21 1.30
C ARG A 229 15.20 34.57 -0.14
N ASN A 230 15.21 35.87 -0.43
CA ASN A 230 15.43 36.42 -1.78
C ASN A 230 14.53 35.77 -2.84
N GLY A 231 13.24 35.58 -2.51
CA GLY A 231 12.25 34.94 -3.38
C GLY A 231 12.32 33.40 -3.44
N VAL A 232 13.30 32.76 -2.82
CA VAL A 232 13.37 31.29 -2.73
C VAL A 232 12.67 30.81 -1.47
N LYS A 233 11.71 29.90 -1.63
CA LYS A 233 10.91 29.33 -0.54
C LYS A 233 11.49 28.00 -0.09
N TYR A 234 11.72 27.86 1.21
CA TYR A 234 12.14 26.63 1.88
C TYR A 234 11.03 26.22 2.83
N ASN A 235 10.45 25.04 2.65
CA ASN A 235 9.28 24.59 3.43
C ASN A 235 9.55 23.27 4.14
N THR A 236 8.85 23.10 5.25
CA THR A 236 8.51 21.80 5.81
C THR A 236 7.01 21.80 6.13
N GLY A 237 6.38 20.64 6.07
CA GLY A 237 4.96 20.53 6.32
C GLY A 237 4.57 19.22 6.97
N PHE A 238 3.50 19.28 7.73
CA PHE A 238 2.84 18.16 8.35
C PHE A 238 1.34 18.28 8.12
N GLY A 239 0.72 17.22 7.62
CA GLY A 239 -0.70 17.20 7.32
C GLY A 239 -1.33 15.91 7.82
N MET A 240 -2.54 16.01 8.35
CA MET A 240 -3.41 14.86 8.58
C MET A 240 -4.81 15.19 8.09
N SER A 241 -5.47 14.21 7.50
CA SER A 241 -6.86 14.31 7.07
C SER A 241 -7.59 13.00 7.28
N ILE A 242 -8.90 13.08 7.44
CA ILE A 242 -9.84 11.98 7.27
C ILE A 242 -10.93 12.46 6.32
N GLU A 243 -11.15 11.70 5.26
CA GLU A 243 -12.02 12.08 4.15
C GLU A 243 -12.75 10.84 3.58
N PRO A 244 -13.92 11.01 2.94
CA PRO A 244 -14.67 9.89 2.37
C PRO A 244 -13.87 9.16 1.29
N SER A 245 -13.94 7.83 1.31
CA SER A 245 -13.29 6.96 0.33
C SER A 245 -14.21 5.79 0.00
N GLY A 246 -14.91 5.89 -1.13
CA GLY A 246 -15.98 4.96 -1.48
C GLY A 246 -17.09 4.98 -0.43
N ASN A 247 -17.39 3.81 0.16
CA ASN A 247 -18.40 3.65 1.22
C ASN A 247 -17.83 3.77 2.65
N SER A 248 -16.57 4.20 2.79
CA SER A 248 -15.88 4.31 4.09
C SER A 248 -15.10 5.63 4.18
N TYR A 249 -14.23 5.74 5.17
CA TYR A 249 -13.35 6.88 5.39
C TYR A 249 -11.90 6.43 5.31
N LYS A 250 -11.06 7.26 4.69
CA LYS A 250 -9.61 7.05 4.65
C LYS A 250 -8.94 8.16 5.46
N SER A 251 -8.07 7.76 6.38
CA SER A 251 -7.18 8.70 7.07
C SER A 251 -5.82 8.72 6.39
N THR A 252 -5.26 9.92 6.26
CA THR A 252 -3.94 10.14 5.65
C THR A 252 -3.11 11.03 6.57
N VAL A 253 -1.85 10.68 6.79
CA VAL A 253 -0.87 11.51 7.49
C VAL A 253 0.36 11.66 6.60
N VAL A 254 0.83 12.88 6.44
CA VAL A 254 1.92 13.23 5.52
C VAL A 254 2.93 14.11 6.25
N PHE A 255 4.21 13.84 6.00
CA PHE A 255 5.33 14.70 6.38
C PHE A 255 6.09 15.09 5.11
N ALA A 256 6.27 16.39 4.87
CA ALA A 256 7.13 16.92 3.83
C ALA A 256 8.35 17.58 4.49
N ALA A 257 9.51 16.95 4.37
CA ALA A 257 10.77 17.42 4.93
C ALA A 257 11.98 16.80 4.22
N ASP A 258 13.11 17.51 4.22
CA ASP A 258 14.40 16.99 3.75
C ASP A 258 14.96 15.91 4.72
N GLN A 259 14.63 16.05 6.01
CA GLN A 259 15.05 15.17 7.10
C GLN A 259 13.85 14.91 8.01
N PHE A 260 13.57 13.65 8.32
CA PHE A 260 12.56 13.24 9.29
C PHE A 260 13.19 12.27 10.29
N GLY A 261 12.88 12.39 11.58
CA GLY A 261 13.48 11.54 12.61
C GLY A 261 12.58 11.30 13.81
N ILE A 262 12.56 10.05 14.28
CA ILE A 262 11.91 9.62 15.52
C ILE A 262 13.01 9.26 16.52
N TYR A 263 12.96 9.91 17.68
CA TYR A 263 13.98 9.79 18.74
C TYR A 263 13.36 9.21 20.01
N SER A 264 14.12 8.38 20.72
CA SER A 264 13.83 7.93 22.09
C SER A 264 14.64 8.73 23.11
N GLY A 265 14.09 8.90 24.30
CA GLY A 265 14.68 9.70 25.38
C GLY A 265 13.85 10.95 25.65
N SER A 266 13.64 11.27 26.93
CA SER A 266 12.86 12.44 27.36
C SER A 266 13.71 13.58 27.91
N ASP A 267 14.98 13.32 28.20
CA ASP A 267 15.88 14.30 28.81
C ASP A 267 16.50 15.20 27.72
N PRO A 268 16.39 16.54 27.84
CA PRO A 268 17.04 17.46 26.93
C PRO A 268 18.54 17.16 26.78
N GLY A 269 18.98 16.92 25.55
CA GLY A 269 20.37 16.60 25.22
C GLY A 269 20.72 15.11 25.24
N ASN A 270 19.80 14.23 25.64
CA ASN A 270 19.99 12.78 25.65
C ASN A 270 18.92 12.08 24.79
N TYR A 271 19.01 12.30 23.47
CA TYR A 271 18.11 11.70 22.48
C TYR A 271 18.86 10.66 21.65
N THR A 272 18.24 9.51 21.41
CA THR A 272 18.77 8.46 20.53
C THR A 272 17.84 8.29 19.33
N ALA A 273 18.36 8.43 18.10
CA ALA A 273 17.59 8.22 16.89
C ALA A 273 17.24 6.73 16.71
N ALA A 274 15.93 6.44 16.59
CA ALA A 274 15.40 5.10 16.34
C ALA A 274 15.11 4.88 14.84
N PHE A 275 14.57 5.90 14.17
CA PHE A 275 14.17 5.88 12.76
C PHE A 275 14.44 7.25 12.15
N PHE A 276 15.01 7.32 10.95
CA PHE A 276 15.11 8.59 10.23
C PHE A 276 15.09 8.41 8.72
N VAL A 277 14.59 9.42 8.02
CA VAL A 277 14.56 9.53 6.56
C VAL A 277 15.52 10.64 6.15
N TYR A 278 16.38 10.35 5.19
CA TYR A 278 17.30 11.32 4.60
C TYR A 278 17.58 10.96 3.15
N ASN A 279 17.51 11.95 2.25
CA ASN A 279 17.77 11.76 0.82
C ASN A 279 16.97 10.60 0.19
N GLY A 280 15.68 10.50 0.57
CA GLY A 280 14.78 9.43 0.10
C GLY A 280 15.07 8.03 0.67
N GLN A 281 16.01 7.90 1.61
CA GLN A 281 16.37 6.63 2.23
C GLN A 281 15.93 6.58 3.68
N VAL A 282 15.49 5.39 4.11
CA VAL A 282 15.15 5.09 5.50
C VAL A 282 16.35 4.45 6.19
N PHE A 283 16.69 4.95 7.37
CA PHE A 283 17.73 4.41 8.24
C PHE A 283 17.11 3.96 9.57
N ILE A 284 17.38 2.71 9.93
CA ILE A 284 16.91 2.08 11.16
C ILE A 284 18.14 1.48 11.85
N ARG A 285 18.33 1.81 13.13
CA ARG A 285 19.50 1.34 13.89
C ARG A 285 19.35 -0.10 14.35
N ASP A 286 18.18 -0.43 14.88
CA ASP A 286 17.80 -1.75 15.35
C ASP A 286 16.29 -1.93 15.14
N ALA A 287 15.86 -3.15 14.80
CA ALA A 287 14.45 -3.46 14.55
C ALA A 287 14.11 -4.86 15.07
N LEU A 288 13.10 -4.94 15.95
CA LEU A 288 12.51 -6.20 16.38
C LEU A 288 11.24 -6.43 15.58
N ILE A 289 11.26 -7.44 14.70
CA ILE A 289 10.16 -7.77 13.80
C ILE A 289 9.67 -9.17 14.20
N GLN A 290 8.40 -9.27 14.61
CA GLN A 290 7.80 -10.56 14.95
C GLN A 290 7.65 -11.42 13.70
N ASP A 291 7.03 -10.87 12.66
CA ASP A 291 6.79 -11.53 11.37
C ASP A 291 7.22 -10.58 10.24
N GLY A 292 8.19 -11.00 9.43
CA GLY A 292 8.73 -10.20 8.32
C GLY A 292 8.56 -10.94 7.00
N SER A 293 7.92 -10.28 6.03
CA SER A 293 7.88 -10.73 4.63
C SER A 293 8.71 -9.79 3.77
N ILE A 294 9.67 -10.33 3.02
CA ILE A 294 10.55 -9.56 2.14
C ILE A 294 10.61 -10.27 0.78
N SER A 295 9.96 -9.69 -0.23
CA SER A 295 9.95 -10.27 -1.59
C SER A 295 11.35 -10.31 -2.21
N ASN A 296 12.16 -9.28 -1.96
CA ASN A 296 13.55 -9.23 -2.36
C ASN A 296 14.39 -8.37 -1.39
N ALA A 297 15.56 -8.87 -1.00
CA ALA A 297 16.45 -8.18 -0.06
C ALA A 297 17.86 -8.03 -0.66
N LYS A 298 18.36 -6.78 -0.74
CA LYS A 298 19.78 -6.54 -1.03
C LYS A 298 20.58 -6.52 0.26
N ILE A 299 21.20 -7.64 0.60
CA ILE A 299 22.05 -7.76 1.79
C ILE A 299 23.49 -7.39 1.44
N GLY A 300 24.09 -6.47 2.21
CA GLY A 300 25.45 -5.99 1.97
C GLY A 300 26.54 -7.00 2.34
N ASN A 301 26.38 -7.71 3.47
CA ASN A 301 27.41 -8.60 4.02
C ASN A 301 26.93 -10.05 4.10
N TYR A 302 26.04 -10.35 5.05
CA TYR A 302 25.56 -11.70 5.32
C TYR A 302 24.21 -11.68 6.03
N ILE A 303 23.52 -12.83 6.00
CA ILE A 303 22.48 -13.18 6.97
C ILE A 303 23.05 -14.33 7.81
N GLN A 304 22.89 -14.29 9.14
CA GLN A 304 23.39 -15.33 10.03
C GLN A 304 22.54 -15.50 11.29
N SER A 305 22.64 -16.65 11.94
CA SER A 305 22.08 -16.88 13.27
C SER A 305 22.84 -16.11 14.35
N ASN A 306 22.15 -15.74 15.44
CA ASN A 306 22.74 -15.05 16.59
C ASN A 306 23.91 -15.80 17.25
N ASN A 307 23.90 -17.15 17.22
CA ASN A 307 24.95 -17.98 17.80
C ASN A 307 26.04 -18.36 16.80
N PHE A 308 26.09 -17.79 15.60
CA PHE A 308 27.06 -18.19 14.57
C PHE A 308 28.50 -18.01 15.04
N VAL A 309 29.28 -19.09 15.00
CA VAL A 309 30.73 -19.12 15.19
C VAL A 309 31.31 -19.91 14.04
N SER A 310 32.15 -19.27 13.21
CA SER A 310 32.73 -19.89 12.02
C SER A 310 33.48 -21.17 12.38
N GLY A 311 33.27 -22.21 11.58
CA GLY A 311 33.79 -23.57 11.77
C GLY A 311 33.18 -24.36 12.92
N SER A 312 32.18 -23.84 13.65
CA SER A 312 31.70 -24.47 14.89
C SER A 312 30.18 -24.59 15.04
N THR A 313 29.44 -23.48 15.02
CA THR A 313 28.00 -23.51 15.34
C THR A 313 27.22 -22.40 14.62
N GLY A 314 25.90 -22.56 14.58
CA GLY A 314 24.99 -21.65 13.87
C GLY A 314 25.08 -21.77 12.35
N TRP A 315 24.53 -20.78 11.66
CA TRP A 315 24.55 -20.71 10.21
C TRP A 315 24.81 -19.29 9.71
N ARG A 316 25.37 -19.18 8.51
CA ARG A 316 25.63 -17.93 7.81
C ARG A 316 25.55 -18.12 6.30
N ILE A 317 24.94 -17.17 5.61
CA ILE A 317 24.96 -17.05 4.15
C ILE A 317 25.60 -15.69 3.84
N ASP A 318 26.76 -15.70 3.20
CA ASP A 318 27.46 -14.47 2.80
C ASP A 318 27.18 -14.09 1.35
N LYS A 319 27.46 -12.83 0.98
CA LYS A 319 27.30 -12.36 -0.40
C LYS A 319 28.49 -12.69 -1.31
N ASN A 320 29.60 -13.20 -0.76
CA ASN A 320 30.76 -13.66 -1.50
C ASN A 320 30.57 -15.05 -2.12
N GLY A 321 29.41 -15.67 -1.87
CA GLY A 321 28.99 -16.92 -2.50
C GLY A 321 29.13 -18.15 -1.60
N ASN A 322 29.56 -17.99 -0.34
CA ASN A 322 29.66 -19.10 0.59
C ASN A 322 28.44 -19.16 1.53
N ALA A 323 28.08 -20.38 1.91
CA ALA A 323 27.14 -20.65 2.98
C ALA A 323 27.76 -21.65 3.95
N GLU A 324 27.65 -21.38 5.24
CA GLU A 324 28.10 -22.25 6.32
C GLU A 324 26.90 -22.63 7.19
N LEU A 325 26.59 -23.92 7.28
CA LEU A 325 25.43 -24.45 7.98
C LEU A 325 25.88 -25.51 9.00
N HIS A 326 26.01 -25.16 10.28
CA HIS A 326 26.33 -26.11 11.35
C HIS A 326 25.06 -26.71 11.93
N GLY A 327 24.49 -27.64 11.17
CA GLY A 327 23.25 -28.32 11.52
C GLY A 327 22.92 -29.42 10.51
N LYS A 328 21.65 -29.83 10.50
CA LYS A 328 21.16 -30.77 9.49
C LYS A 328 20.59 -29.97 8.31
N LEU A 329 21.04 -30.30 7.11
CA LEU A 329 20.42 -29.86 5.86
C LEU A 329 19.43 -30.93 5.40
N TYR A 330 18.14 -30.59 5.35
CA TYR A 330 17.07 -31.46 4.84
C TYR A 330 16.64 -30.95 3.47
N ALA A 331 16.64 -31.81 2.44
CA ALA A 331 16.22 -31.49 1.09
C ALA A 331 15.39 -32.64 0.50
N ASP A 332 14.15 -32.36 0.10
CA ASP A 332 13.25 -33.35 -0.52
C ASP A 332 13.61 -33.65 -1.99
N SER A 333 14.30 -32.71 -2.64
CA SER A 333 14.90 -32.85 -3.98
C SER A 333 15.99 -31.79 -4.19
N GLY A 334 16.95 -32.03 -5.10
CA GLY A 334 18.01 -31.07 -5.44
C GLY A 334 19.16 -31.67 -6.25
N GLN A 335 19.89 -30.84 -7.00
CA GLN A 335 21.12 -31.22 -7.68
C GLN A 335 22.30 -30.48 -7.05
N PHE A 336 23.23 -31.21 -6.43
CA PHE A 336 24.47 -30.65 -5.89
C PHE A 336 25.61 -30.90 -6.87
N ALA A 337 26.11 -29.84 -7.50
CA ALA A 337 27.27 -29.91 -8.38
C ALA A 337 28.55 -29.71 -7.55
N PHE A 338 29.35 -30.76 -7.41
CA PHE A 338 30.66 -30.71 -6.75
C PHE A 338 31.76 -30.34 -7.77
N ASN A 339 31.59 -29.20 -8.44
CA ASN A 339 32.49 -28.76 -9.50
C ASN A 339 33.70 -28.00 -8.94
N GLY A 340 34.90 -28.46 -9.28
CA GLY A 340 36.20 -27.85 -8.96
C GLY A 340 37.29 -28.47 -9.82
N GLU A 341 38.38 -27.73 -10.09
CA GLU A 341 39.52 -28.20 -10.88
C GLU A 341 40.10 -29.49 -10.23
N ASN A 342 40.04 -30.63 -10.94
CA ASN A 342 40.39 -32.00 -10.50
C ASN A 342 39.36 -32.87 -9.75
N ASN A 343 38.08 -32.82 -10.14
CA ASN A 343 37.15 -33.96 -10.04
C ASN A 343 37.02 -34.56 -8.62
N THR A 344 36.25 -33.94 -7.72
CA THR A 344 36.10 -34.50 -6.35
C THR A 344 34.67 -34.51 -5.85
N VAL A 345 34.29 -35.66 -5.31
CA VAL A 345 32.94 -36.03 -4.88
C VAL A 345 32.96 -36.27 -3.35
N VAL A 346 31.78 -36.07 -2.73
CA VAL A 346 31.16 -36.53 -1.45
C VAL A 346 31.95 -36.45 -0.15
N ILE A 347 31.43 -35.82 0.92
CA ILE A 347 32.12 -35.78 2.23
C ILE A 347 31.19 -36.03 3.43
N ASN A 348 31.57 -37.00 4.28
CA ASN A 348 30.98 -37.26 5.60
C ASN A 348 32.05 -37.90 6.55
N GLY A 349 31.66 -38.26 7.78
CA GLY A 349 32.58 -38.81 8.79
C GLY A 349 33.01 -40.28 8.62
N SER A 350 32.48 -40.98 7.62
CA SER A 350 32.79 -42.39 7.31
C SER A 350 33.56 -42.51 6.00
N GLY A 351 33.32 -41.58 5.09
CA GLY A 351 34.15 -41.35 3.93
C GLY A 351 33.37 -40.83 2.73
N VAL A 352 34.07 -40.88 1.62
CA VAL A 352 34.00 -39.91 0.55
C VAL A 352 34.27 -40.70 -0.72
N THR A 353 33.44 -40.50 -1.72
CA THR A 353 33.57 -41.15 -3.02
C THR A 353 34.10 -40.13 -4.00
N VAL A 354 34.99 -40.46 -4.93
CA VAL A 354 35.68 -39.52 -5.84
C VAL A 354 35.81 -40.13 -7.24
N ASN A 355 35.39 -39.38 -8.29
CA ASN A 355 35.48 -39.77 -9.71
C ASN A 355 36.69 -39.13 -10.39
N LEU A 356 37.30 -39.76 -11.41
CA LEU A 356 38.51 -39.30 -12.12
C LEU A 356 38.30 -39.18 -13.65
N PRO A 357 38.79 -38.11 -14.32
CA PRO A 357 38.76 -37.98 -15.78
C PRO A 357 39.83 -38.89 -16.40
N GLY A 358 39.45 -39.90 -17.19
CA GLY A 358 40.37 -40.89 -17.77
C GLY A 358 40.24 -42.32 -17.22
N GLY A 359 39.33 -42.54 -16.26
CA GLY A 359 38.87 -43.89 -15.88
C GLY A 359 39.30 -44.34 -14.48
N GLY A 360 38.63 -43.82 -13.46
CA GLY A 360 38.64 -44.38 -12.10
C GLY A 360 37.62 -43.67 -11.20
N ARG A 361 36.90 -44.40 -10.35
CA ARG A 361 36.08 -43.82 -9.26
C ARG A 361 36.17 -44.74 -8.06
N VAL A 362 36.38 -44.17 -6.87
CA VAL A 362 36.47 -44.95 -5.63
C VAL A 362 35.65 -44.30 -4.53
N VAL A 363 35.16 -45.14 -3.63
CA VAL A 363 33.93 -44.99 -2.86
C VAL A 363 34.26 -44.78 -1.39
N VAL A 364 33.19 -44.68 -0.60
CA VAL A 364 33.02 -45.46 0.64
C VAL A 364 32.91 -44.59 1.87
N GLY A 365 31.90 -44.87 2.68
CA GLY A 365 32.04 -44.86 4.12
C GLY A 365 32.06 -46.29 4.64
N ARG A 366 33.06 -46.66 5.46
CA ARG A 366 33.46 -48.02 5.90
C ARG A 366 33.47 -49.17 4.86
N TRP A 367 34.57 -49.90 4.85
CA TRP A 367 34.43 -51.35 5.07
C TRP A 367 34.27 -51.56 6.58
#